data_AF-K1DWA3-F1
#
_entry.id   AF-K1DWA3-F1
#
_cell.length_a   1.000
_cell.length_b   1.000
_cell.length_c   1.000
_cell.angle_alpha   90.00
_cell.angle_beta   90.00
_cell.angle_gamma   90.00
#
_symmetry.space_group_name_H-M   'P 1'
#
loop_
_entity.id
_entity.type
_entity.pdbx_description
1 polymer ?
#
loop_
_entity_poly.entity_id
_entity_poly.type
_entity_poly.pdbx_seq_one_letter_code
_entity_poly.pdbx_strand_id
1 'polypeptide(L)'
;PVRRVALLGGAGDGLVDAAVAAGADVYVTADLRHHPVLEAREEAAARGGTPYLVDAGHWATEWLWLEEMLERVVGALAAAGHDVVGLDTHVSTICTDPWSFTVGARPLQGDPQ
;
A
#
# COMPACT_ATOMS: atom_id res chain seq x y z
N PRO A 1 8.75 -17.07 10.77
CA PRO A 1 7.36 -16.96 10.28
C PRO A 1 6.92 -15.50 10.43
N VAL A 2 6.20 -14.93 9.46
CA VAL A 2 5.69 -13.56 9.55
C VAL A 2 4.44 -13.54 10.44
N ARG A 3 4.41 -12.68 11.46
CA ARG A 3 3.30 -12.52 12.42
C ARG A 3 2.90 -11.07 12.66
N ARG A 4 3.85 -10.13 12.54
CA ARG A 4 3.60 -8.69 12.66
C ARG A 4 3.91 -7.98 11.34
N VAL A 5 2.90 -7.31 10.80
CA VAL A 5 2.99 -6.53 9.57
C VAL A 5 2.86 -5.06 9.93
N ALA A 6 3.85 -4.24 9.57
CA ALA A 6 3.67 -2.80 9.47
C ALA A 6 3.13 -2.49 8.06
N LEU A 7 2.15 -1.60 7.97
CA LEU A 7 1.51 -1.23 6.70
C LEU A 7 1.41 0.29 6.62
N LEU A 8 1.79 0.83 5.46
CA LEU A 8 1.55 2.21 5.09
C LEU A 8 1.24 2.26 3.59
N GLY A 9 0.11 2.85 3.20
CA GLY A 9 -0.18 3.09 1.79
C GLY A 9 0.71 4.19 1.21
N GLY A 10 0.99 4.11 -0.09
CA GLY A 10 1.77 5.13 -0.79
C GLY A 10 3.24 5.18 -0.37
N ALA A 11 3.82 6.37 -0.36
CA ALA A 11 5.26 6.57 -0.21
C ALA A 11 5.74 6.47 1.25
N GLY A 12 6.18 5.27 1.64
CA GLY A 12 6.56 4.97 3.03
C GLY A 12 8.05 4.70 3.29
N ASP A 13 8.91 4.98 2.31
CA ASP A 13 10.36 4.81 2.40
C ASP A 13 10.99 5.54 3.61
N GLY A 14 10.43 6.68 4.02
CA GLY A 14 10.90 7.46 5.17
C GLY A 14 10.50 6.91 6.55
N LEU A 15 9.74 5.81 6.61
CA LEU A 15 9.18 5.25 7.84
C LEU A 15 9.63 3.81 8.13
N VAL A 16 10.69 3.36 7.45
CA VAL A 16 11.29 2.04 7.70
C VAL A 16 11.76 1.90 9.15
N ASP A 17 12.40 2.93 9.71
CA ASP A 17 12.83 2.93 11.12
C ASP A 17 11.66 2.81 12.10
N ALA A 18 10.51 3.40 11.76
CA ALA A 18 9.30 3.26 12.57
C ALA A 18 8.75 1.82 12.52
N ALA A 19 8.81 1.16 11.36
CA ALA A 19 8.44 -0.25 11.22
C ALA A 19 9.40 -1.17 12.01
N VAL A 20 10.70 -0.88 11.99
CA VAL A 20 11.71 -1.57 12.81
C VAL A 20 11.39 -1.40 14.30
N ALA A 21 11.14 -0.16 14.76
CA ALA A 21 10.82 0.14 16.15
C ALA A 21 9.51 -0.53 16.61
N ALA A 22 8.54 -0.71 15.71
CA ALA A 22 7.31 -1.46 15.97
C ALA A 22 7.54 -2.98 16.07
N GLY A 23 8.75 -3.47 15.80
CA GLY A 23 9.10 -4.89 15.79
C GLY A 23 8.41 -5.65 14.67
N ALA A 24 8.20 -5.01 13.52
CA ALA A 24 7.56 -5.63 12.37
C ALA A 24 8.43 -6.75 11.79
N ASP A 25 7.81 -7.88 11.45
CA ASP A 25 8.46 -8.94 10.68
C ASP A 25 8.56 -8.54 9.20
N VAL A 26 7.57 -7.79 8.71
CA VAL A 26 7.52 -7.25 7.35
C VAL A 26 6.90 -5.86 7.36
N TYR A 27 7.42 -4.99 6.50
CA TYR A 27 6.87 -3.68 6.22
C TYR A 27 6.38 -3.65 4.76
N VAL A 28 5.09 -3.37 4.58
CA VAL A 28 4.44 -3.26 3.28
C VAL A 28 4.13 -1.80 3.01
N THR A 29 4.64 -1.28 1.91
CA THR A 29 4.48 0.11 1.48
C THR A 29 4.68 0.24 -0.03
N ALA A 30 4.74 1.45 -0.57
CA ALA A 30 5.23 1.74 -1.92
C ALA A 30 6.34 2.80 -1.95
N ASP A 31 6.82 3.06 -3.17
CA ASP A 31 7.85 4.05 -3.55
C ASP A 31 9.16 3.89 -2.79
N LEU A 32 9.60 2.65 -2.62
CA LEU A 32 10.84 2.34 -1.93
C LEU A 32 12.06 2.67 -2.80
N ARG A 33 12.99 3.45 -2.25
CA ARG A 33 14.21 3.86 -2.98
C ARG A 33 15.33 2.86 -2.76
N HIS A 34 16.19 2.73 -3.77
CA HIS A 34 17.27 1.74 -3.76
C HIS A 34 18.18 1.80 -2.53
N HIS A 35 18.74 2.96 -2.21
CA HIS A 35 19.69 3.10 -1.11
C HIS A 35 19.05 2.88 0.27
N PRO A 36 17.93 3.55 0.63
CA PRO A 36 17.26 3.31 1.91
C PRO A 36 16.86 1.84 2.11
N VAL A 37 16.35 1.18 1.07
CA VAL A 37 16.03 -0.25 1.13
C VAL A 37 17.26 -1.12 1.39
N LEU A 38 18.36 -0.86 0.68
CA LEU A 38 19.59 -1.63 0.88
C LEU A 38 20.14 -1.42 2.29
N GLU A 39 20.22 -0.18 2.76
CA GLU A 39 20.66 0.16 4.10
C GLU A 39 19.80 -0.56 5.16
N ALA A 40 18.47 -0.45 5.05
CA ALA A 40 17.55 -1.12 5.95
C ALA A 40 17.70 -2.65 5.94
N ARG A 41 17.96 -3.25 4.77
CA ARG A 41 18.17 -4.71 4.65
C ARG A 41 19.48 -5.15 5.30
N GLU A 42 20.57 -4.41 5.12
CA GLU A 42 21.86 -4.70 5.77
C GLU A 42 21.76 -4.54 7.28
N GLU A 43 21.10 -3.47 7.75
CA GLU A 43 20.83 -3.28 9.17
C GLU A 43 19.96 -4.38 9.77
N ALA A 44 18.89 -4.78 9.06
CA ALA A 44 18.04 -5.88 9.47
C ALA A 44 18.87 -7.17 9.60
N ALA A 45 19.73 -7.49 8.63
CA ALA A 45 20.60 -8.67 8.68
C ALA A 45 21.51 -8.68 9.92
N ALA A 46 22.04 -7.52 10.32
CA ALA A 46 22.84 -7.39 11.54
C ALA A 46 22.03 -7.54 12.85
N ARG A 47 20.71 -7.30 12.81
CA ARG A 47 19.82 -7.23 13.99
C ARG A 47 18.84 -8.40 14.13
N GLY A 48 18.94 -9.43 13.29
CA GLY A 48 18.09 -10.64 13.39
C GLY A 48 17.17 -10.88 12.19
N GLY A 49 17.30 -10.11 11.12
CA GLY A 49 16.74 -10.38 9.78
C GLY A 49 15.42 -9.69 9.44
N THR A 50 14.90 -8.80 10.28
CA THR A 50 13.60 -8.14 10.08
C THR A 50 13.70 -6.61 10.21
N PRO A 51 12.81 -5.85 9.53
CA PRO A 51 11.68 -6.32 8.70
C PRO A 51 12.11 -6.73 7.29
N TYR A 52 11.38 -7.69 6.71
CA TYR A 52 11.33 -7.81 5.25
C TYR A 52 10.62 -6.58 4.65
N LEU A 53 10.99 -6.17 3.44
CA LEU A 53 10.36 -5.03 2.77
C LEU A 53 9.58 -5.52 1.55
N VAL A 54 8.35 -5.00 1.39
CA VAL A 54 7.50 -5.23 0.23
C VAL A 54 7.11 -3.87 -0.35
N ASP A 55 7.54 -3.62 -1.58
CA ASP A 55 7.00 -2.53 -2.40
C ASP A 55 5.79 -3.08 -3.17
N ALA A 56 4.60 -2.59 -2.82
CA ALA A 56 3.33 -3.03 -3.35
C ALA A 56 2.72 -2.07 -4.38
N GLY A 57 3.44 -1.01 -4.78
CA GLY A 57 2.97 -0.01 -5.73
C GLY A 57 2.04 1.04 -5.10
N HIS A 58 2.23 2.30 -5.47
CA HIS A 58 1.57 3.43 -4.83
C HIS A 58 0.06 3.41 -5.09
N TRP A 59 -0.34 3.35 -6.36
CA TRP A 59 -1.74 3.27 -6.75
C TRP A 59 -2.43 2.06 -6.12
N ALA A 60 -1.80 0.88 -6.21
CA ALA A 60 -2.37 -0.36 -5.72
C ALA A 60 -2.58 -0.36 -4.20
N THR A 61 -1.74 0.33 -3.42
CA THR A 61 -1.91 0.42 -1.96
C THR A 61 -2.91 1.49 -1.54
N GLU A 62 -3.08 2.56 -2.31
CA GLU A 62 -3.99 3.66 -1.95
C GLU A 62 -5.38 3.56 -2.58
N TRP A 63 -5.55 2.87 -3.70
CA TRP A 63 -6.87 2.75 -4.32
C TRP A 63 -7.83 1.86 -3.49
N LEU A 64 -7.29 0.88 -2.75
CA LEU A 64 -8.03 -0.14 -2.03
C LEU A 64 -9.07 0.38 -1.01
N TRP A 65 -8.87 1.59 -0.47
CA TRP A 65 -9.75 2.13 0.57
C TRP A 65 -10.77 3.15 0.03
N LEU A 66 -10.78 3.45 -1.28
CA LEU A 66 -11.65 4.48 -1.85
C LEU A 66 -13.15 4.12 -1.80
N GLU A 67 -13.50 2.84 -1.92
CA GLU A 67 -14.89 2.38 -1.75
C GLU A 67 -15.38 2.63 -0.31
N GLU A 68 -14.59 2.20 0.67
CA GLU A 68 -14.84 2.45 2.10
C GLU A 68 -14.86 3.95 2.41
N MET A 69 -13.99 4.76 1.79
CA MET A 69 -14.00 6.21 1.91
C MET A 69 -15.35 6.78 1.47
N LEU A 70 -15.81 6.37 0.29
CA LEU A 70 -17.05 6.88 -0.29
C LEU A 70 -18.22 6.60 0.66
N GLU A 71 -18.33 5.37 1.17
CA GLU A 71 -19.35 5.01 2.15
C GLU A 71 -19.28 5.88 3.40
N ARG A 72 -18.07 6.14 3.92
CA ARG A 72 -17.86 7.00 5.09
C ARG A 72 -18.25 8.45 4.83
N VAL A 73 -17.93 8.98 3.65
CA VAL A 73 -18.29 10.35 3.27
C VAL A 73 -19.80 10.48 3.12
N VAL A 74 -20.46 9.56 2.42
CA VAL A 74 -21.92 9.55 2.28
C VAL A 74 -22.61 9.39 3.64
N GLY A 75 -22.12 8.48 4.48
CA GLY A 75 -22.61 8.28 5.83
C GLY A 75 -22.45 9.52 6.71
N ALA A 76 -21.30 10.21 6.62
CA ALA A 76 -21.06 11.45 7.35
C ALA A 76 -21.97 12.59 6.89
N LEU A 77 -22.24 12.72 5.59
CA LEU A 77 -23.18 13.69 5.04
C LEU A 77 -24.60 13.46 5.56
N ALA A 78 -25.06 12.21 5.52
CA ALA A 78 -26.38 11.84 6.07
C ALA A 78 -26.47 12.11 7.58
N ALA A 79 -25.42 11.78 8.34
CA ALA A 79 -25.36 12.03 9.78
C ALA A 79 -25.37 13.54 10.13
N ALA A 80 -24.84 14.38 9.23
CA ALA A 80 -24.90 15.83 9.35
C ALA A 80 -26.26 16.44 8.93
N GLY A 81 -27.25 15.62 8.54
CA GLY A 81 -28.59 16.04 8.17
C GLY A 81 -28.74 16.50 6.73
N HIS A 82 -27.74 16.22 5.87
CA HIS A 82 -27.87 16.46 4.44
C HIS A 82 -28.75 15.39 3.79
N ASP A 83 -29.61 15.79 2.85
CA ASP A 83 -30.32 14.85 1.99
C ASP A 83 -29.34 14.22 1.00
N VAL A 84 -29.12 12.91 1.13
CA VAL A 84 -28.26 12.13 0.24
C VAL A 84 -29.07 11.30 -0.75
N VAL A 85 -30.40 11.39 -0.73
CA VAL A 85 -31.27 10.68 -1.67
C VAL A 85 -31.03 11.24 -3.08
N GLY A 86 -30.62 10.38 -4.00
CA GLY A 86 -30.30 10.78 -5.38
C GLY A 86 -28.92 11.41 -5.56
N LEU A 87 -28.06 11.38 -4.54
CA LEU A 87 -26.64 11.74 -4.70
C LEU A 87 -25.97 10.71 -5.62
N ASP A 88 -25.43 11.18 -6.75
CA ASP A 88 -24.63 10.35 -7.66
C ASP A 88 -23.19 10.27 -7.15
N THR A 89 -22.68 9.05 -6.99
CA THR A 89 -21.37 8.78 -6.41
C THR A 89 -20.65 7.68 -7.18
N HIS A 90 -19.36 7.85 -7.41
CA HIS A 90 -18.54 6.87 -8.09
C HIS A 90 -17.12 6.87 -7.54
N VAL A 91 -16.53 5.68 -7.43
CA VAL A 91 -15.08 5.50 -7.34
C VAL A 91 -14.59 5.20 -8.75
N SER A 92 -13.57 5.92 -9.22
CA SER A 92 -12.98 5.63 -10.53
C SER A 92 -12.37 4.24 -10.55
N THR A 93 -12.79 3.41 -11.51
CA THR A 93 -12.21 2.08 -11.77
C THR A 93 -11.09 2.11 -12.82
N ILE A 94 -10.77 3.31 -13.35
CA ILE A 94 -9.65 3.48 -14.27
C ILE A 94 -8.37 3.31 -13.44
N CYS A 95 -7.59 2.27 -13.74
CA CYS A 95 -6.26 2.12 -13.17
C CYS A 95 -5.35 3.24 -13.69
N THR A 96 -4.83 4.04 -12.76
CA THR A 96 -3.91 5.14 -13.07
C THR A 96 -2.49 4.82 -12.60
N ASP A 97 -2.16 3.54 -12.42
CA ASP A 97 -0.79 3.11 -12.14
C ASP A 97 0.07 3.35 -13.40
N PRO A 98 1.15 4.16 -13.32
CA PRO A 98 2.04 4.35 -14.45
C PRO A 98 2.89 3.10 -14.77
N TRP A 99 2.93 2.11 -13.87
CA TRP A 99 3.73 0.89 -14.02
C TRP A 99 2.85 -0.29 -14.44
N SER A 100 2.82 -0.59 -15.75
CA SER A 100 2.01 -1.69 -16.31
C SER A 100 2.81 -2.92 -16.75
N PHE A 101 4.14 -2.92 -16.56
CA PHE A 101 5.02 -4.00 -17.01
C PHE A 101 5.72 -4.69 -15.85
N THR A 102 6.03 -5.97 -16.04
CA THR A 102 6.77 -6.78 -15.07
C THR A 102 8.11 -7.22 -15.64
N VAL A 103 9.20 -7.09 -14.86
CA VAL A 103 10.52 -7.62 -15.26
C VAL A 103 10.80 -8.90 -14.48
N GLY A 104 11.00 -10.01 -15.19
CA GLY A 104 11.38 -11.30 -14.59
C GLY A 104 10.24 -12.10 -13.95
N ALA A 105 9.01 -11.58 -13.93
CA ALA A 105 7.83 -12.38 -13.61
C ALA A 105 7.53 -13.34 -14.78
N ARG A 106 7.39 -14.64 -14.50
CA ARG A 106 6.76 -15.53 -15.48
C ARG A 106 5.29 -15.13 -15.58
N PRO A 107 4.74 -14.95 -16.80
CA PRO A 107 3.31 -14.70 -16.94
C PRO A 107 2.52 -15.77 -16.20
N LEU A 108 1.53 -15.36 -15.42
CA LEU A 108 0.51 -16.29 -14.99
C LEU A 108 -0.17 -16.82 -16.25
N GLN A 109 -0.36 -18.14 -16.30
CA GLN A 109 -0.83 -18.82 -17.50
C GLN A 109 -2.19 -18.23 -17.91
N GLY A 110 -2.25 -17.50 -19.02
CA GLY A 110 -3.47 -16.90 -19.56
C GLY A 110 -3.56 -15.37 -19.55
N ASP A 111 -2.52 -14.65 -19.13
CA ASP A 111 -2.54 -13.18 -19.12
C ASP A 111 -2.10 -12.59 -20.48
N PRO A 112 -2.97 -11.87 -21.22
CA PRO A 112 -2.58 -11.15 -22.41
C PRO A 112 -1.95 -9.81 -21.98
N GLN A 113 -0.64 -9.68 -22.16
CA GLN A 113 0.04 -8.37 -22.09
C GLN A 113 -0.55 -7.39 -23.11
#